data_AF-A0A7Y7Z5I6-F1
#
_entry.id   AF-A0A7Y7Z5I6-F1
#
_cell.length_a   1.000
_cell.length_b   1.000
_cell.length_c   1.000
_cell.angle_alpha   90.00
_cell.angle_beta   90.00
_cell.angle_gamma   90.00
#
_symmetry.space_group_name_H-M   'P 1'
#
loop_
_entity.id
_entity.type
_entity.pdbx_description
1 polymer ?
#
loop_
_entity_poly.entity_id
_entity_poly.type
_entity_poly.pdbx_seq_one_letter_code
_entity_poly.pdbx_strand_id
1 'polypeptide(L)'
;MVRPTVYGQLVIFLVFLPCLTFQGVEGKMFSPMVITLMLALASAFVLSLTFVPAMIAVLMRKQVAEKEVRVIAATKQRYRPWLQAAVRRPLPFLGAGALTLA
;
A
#
# COMPACT_ATOMS: atom_id res chain seq x y z
N MET A 1 -6.39 12.12 0.58
CA MET A 1 -5.29 11.12 0.62
C MET A 1 -4.88 10.70 2.04
N VAL A 2 -5.06 11.52 3.08
CA VAL A 2 -4.57 11.20 4.44
C VAL A 2 -5.24 9.96 5.05
N ARG A 3 -6.55 9.76 4.84
CA ARG A 3 -7.31 8.61 5.38
C ARG A 3 -6.67 7.25 5.06
N PRO A 4 -6.44 6.85 3.79
CA PRO A 4 -5.85 5.55 3.48
C PRO A 4 -4.44 5.37 4.04
N THR A 5 -3.62 6.41 4.09
CA THR A 5 -2.27 6.34 4.70
C THR A 5 -2.34 6.06 6.20
N VAL A 6 -3.25 6.72 6.93
CA VAL A 6 -3.43 6.49 8.37
C VAL A 6 -3.93 5.06 8.65
N TYR A 7 -4.91 4.58 7.87
CA TYR A 7 -5.40 3.21 8.02
C TYR A 7 -4.30 2.18 7.72
N GLY A 8 -3.52 2.38 6.66
CA GLY A 8 -2.39 1.51 6.34
C GLY A 8 -1.34 1.46 7.46
N GLN A 9 -0.96 2.63 7.99
CA GLN A 9 -0.01 2.72 9.10
C GLN A 9 -0.51 2.01 10.36
N LEU A 10 -1.80 2.18 10.70
CA LEU A 10 -2.42 1.52 11.85
C LEU A 10 -2.42 0.00 11.71
N VAL A 11 -2.74 -0.53 10.52
CA VAL A 11 -2.69 -1.97 10.25
C VAL A 11 -1.26 -2.49 10.40
N ILE A 12 -0.27 -1.77 9.87
CA ILE A 12 1.14 -2.14 10.00
C ILE A 12 1.58 -2.16 11.46
N PHE A 13 1.22 -1.14 12.25
CA PHE A 13 1.47 -1.15 13.69
C PHE A 13 0.76 -2.29 14.40
N LEU A 14 -0.48 -2.60 14.05
CA LEU A 14 -1.24 -3.71 14.65
C LEU A 14 -0.57 -5.07 14.39
N VAL A 15 0.04 -5.27 13.23
CA VAL A 15 0.76 -6.51 12.88
C VAL A 15 2.12 -6.60 13.59
N PHE A 16 2.83 -5.49 13.79
CA PHE A 16 4.16 -5.50 14.41
C PHE A 16 4.15 -5.38 15.95
N LEU A 17 3.11 -4.80 16.54
CA LEU A 17 2.96 -4.71 17.99
C LEU A 17 2.99 -6.09 18.70
N PRO A 18 2.31 -7.15 18.22
CA PRO A 18 2.43 -8.48 18.84
C PRO A 18 3.83 -9.09 18.71
N CYS A 19 4.63 -8.72 17.69
CA CYS A 19 6.01 -9.20 17.59
C CYS A 19 6.89 -8.72 18.76
N LEU A 20 6.53 -7.62 19.43
CA LEU A 20 7.22 -7.15 20.64
C LEU A 20 6.95 -8.04 21.86
N THR A 21 5.94 -8.91 21.80
CA THR A 21 5.59 -9.84 22.90
C THR A 21 6.35 -11.17 22.85
N PHE A 22 7.15 -11.41 21.80
CA PHE A 22 7.98 -12.62 21.70
C PHE A 22 9.00 -12.68 22.84
N GLN A 23 9.01 -13.79 23.58
CA GLN A 23 9.98 -14.07 24.64
C GLN A 23 11.06 -15.03 24.13
N GLY A 24 12.29 -14.88 24.63
CA GLY A 24 13.44 -15.71 24.24
C GLY A 24 14.44 -15.03 23.30
N VAL A 25 15.22 -15.83 22.60
CA VAL A 25 16.28 -15.37 21.67
C VAL A 25 15.67 -14.58 20.50
N GLU A 26 14.48 -15.00 20.06
CA GLU A 26 13.71 -14.35 19.01
C GLU A 26 13.32 -12.92 19.42
N GLY A 27 12.81 -12.71 20.63
CA GLY A 27 12.45 -11.37 21.13
C GLY A 27 13.63 -10.38 21.16
N LYS A 28 14.83 -10.85 21.52
CA LYS A 28 16.06 -10.02 21.53
C LYS A 28 16.47 -9.53 20.15
N MET A 29 16.18 -10.30 19.10
CA MET A 29 16.49 -9.95 17.71
C MET A 29 15.36 -9.15 17.05
N PHE A 30 14.11 -9.48 17.34
CA PHE A 30 12.94 -8.81 16.75
C PHE A 30 12.63 -7.46 17.38
N SER A 31 12.81 -7.31 18.69
CA SER A 31 12.53 -6.06 19.40
C SER A 31 13.27 -4.84 18.82
N PRO A 32 14.61 -4.84 18.65
CA PRO A 32 15.32 -3.70 18.07
C PRO A 32 14.95 -3.43 16.60
N MET A 33 14.66 -4.48 15.83
CA MET A 33 14.23 -4.36 14.44
C MET A 33 12.86 -3.66 14.33
N VAL A 34 11.87 -4.11 15.11
CA VAL A 34 10.51 -3.56 15.08
C VAL A 34 10.48 -2.11 15.54
N ILE A 35 11.24 -1.77 16.58
CA ILE A 35 11.38 -0.39 17.06
C ILE A 35 11.90 0.53 15.94
N THR A 36 12.91 0.08 15.20
CA THR A 36 13.48 0.83 14.07
C THR A 36 12.43 1.05 12.97
N LEU A 37 11.65 0.02 12.63
CA LEU A 37 10.56 0.12 11.66
C LEU A 37 9.46 1.08 12.12
N MET A 38 9.07 1.03 13.40
CA MET A 38 8.04 1.91 13.96
C MET A 38 8.47 3.39 13.89
N LEU A 39 9.72 3.69 14.24
CA LEU A 39 10.31 5.02 14.12
C LEU A 39 10.41 5.50 12.66
N ALA A 40 10.86 4.63 11.75
CA ALA A 40 10.94 4.93 10.32
C ALA A 40 9.57 5.22 9.71
N LEU A 41 8.56 4.42 10.05
CA LEU A 41 7.19 4.62 9.61
C LEU A 41 6.61 5.92 10.16
N ALA A 42 6.79 6.20 11.46
CA ALA A 42 6.30 7.43 12.09
C ALA A 42 6.91 8.69 11.44
N SER A 43 8.23 8.69 11.22
CA SER A 43 8.92 9.80 10.54
C SER A 43 8.49 9.92 9.07
N ALA A 44 8.37 8.83 8.33
CA ALA A 44 7.86 8.82 6.96
C ALA A 44 6.43 9.38 6.86
N PHE A 45 5.56 9.09 7.84
CA PHE A 45 4.21 9.65 7.89
C PHE A 45 4.23 11.17 8.05
N VAL A 46 5.04 11.69 8.98
CA VAL A 46 5.19 13.13 9.18
C VAL A 46 5.76 13.80 7.93
N LEU A 47 6.83 13.23 7.34
CA LEU A 47 7.41 13.73 6.10
C LEU A 47 6.42 13.67 4.93
N SER A 48 5.60 12.62 4.84
CA SER A 48 4.60 12.51 3.78
C SER A 48 3.55 13.61 3.86
N LEU A 49 3.25 14.15 5.05
CA LEU A 49 2.28 15.23 5.21
C LEU A 49 2.89 16.62 5.03
N THR A 50 4.17 16.79 5.34
CA THR A 50 4.84 18.11 5.29
C THR A 50 5.71 18.25 4.04
N PHE A 51 6.62 17.30 3.82
CA PHE A 51 7.63 17.33 2.79
C PHE A 51 7.05 17.06 1.39
N VAL A 52 6.16 16.09 1.25
CA VAL A 52 5.58 15.76 -0.07
C VAL A 52 4.77 16.93 -0.64
N PRO A 53 3.84 17.58 0.09
CA PRO A 53 3.12 18.74 -0.45
C PRO A 53 4.04 19.93 -0.71
N ALA A 54 5.04 20.18 0.14
CA ALA A 54 6.00 21.25 -0.04
C ALA A 54 6.86 21.04 -1.30
N MET A 55 7.38 19.83 -1.51
CA MET A 55 8.15 19.47 -2.70
C MET A 55 7.30 19.55 -3.97
N ILE A 56 6.05 19.10 -3.93
CA ILE A 56 5.13 19.26 -5.06
C ILE A 56 4.93 20.75 -5.36
N ALA A 57 4.70 21.60 -4.35
CA ALA A 57 4.50 23.04 -4.55
C ALA A 57 5.74 23.75 -5.12
N VAL A 58 6.94 23.36 -4.70
CA VAL A 58 8.21 23.98 -5.15
C VAL A 58 8.62 23.47 -6.54
N LEU A 59 8.47 22.16 -6.80
CA LEU A 59 8.99 21.51 -8.00
C LEU A 59 7.96 21.48 -9.16
N MET A 60 6.66 21.40 -8.86
CA MET A 60 5.58 21.40 -9.85
C MET A 60 5.01 22.80 -10.10
N ARG A 61 5.80 23.67 -10.73
CA ARG A 61 5.41 25.06 -11.05
C ARG A 61 4.60 25.21 -12.35
N LYS A 62 4.46 24.14 -13.14
CA LYS A 62 3.87 24.19 -14.49
C LYS A 62 2.88 23.05 -14.66
N GLN A 63 1.72 23.33 -15.25
CA GLN A 63 0.70 22.34 -15.58
C GLN A 63 1.36 21.10 -16.20
N VAL A 64 1.43 20.03 -15.42
CA VAL A 64 1.72 18.71 -15.95
C VAL A 64 0.50 18.38 -16.78
N ALA A 65 0.61 18.60 -18.09
CA ALA A 65 -0.28 17.96 -19.02
C ALA A 65 -0.27 16.48 -18.63
N GLU A 66 -1.41 16.00 -18.16
CA GLU A 66 -1.68 14.62 -17.77
C GLU A 66 -1.52 13.75 -19.02
N LYS A 67 -0.29 13.59 -19.46
CA LYS A 67 0.07 12.74 -20.59
C LYS A 67 0.15 11.35 -19.98
N GLU A 68 -1.02 10.74 -19.79
CA GLU A 68 -1.09 9.31 -19.48
C GLU A 68 -0.10 8.61 -20.41
N VAL A 69 0.90 7.95 -19.83
CA VAL A 69 1.90 7.20 -20.61
C VAL A 69 1.11 6.22 -21.47
N ARG A 70 1.32 6.18 -22.80
CA ARG A 70 0.50 5.37 -23.73
C ARG A 70 0.37 3.91 -23.29
N VAL A 71 1.37 3.41 -22.56
CA VAL A 71 1.39 2.09 -21.90
C VAL A 71 0.30 1.95 -20.83
N ILE A 72 0.11 2.96 -19.97
CA ILE A 72 -0.91 2.97 -18.91
C ILE A 72 -2.31 2.98 -19.53
N ALA A 73 -2.53 3.80 -20.56
CA ALA A 73 -3.80 3.85 -21.28
C ALA A 73 -4.14 2.52 -21.97
N ALA A 74 -3.17 1.90 -22.66
CA ALA A 74 -3.34 0.61 -23.32
C ALA A 74 -3.64 -0.52 -22.32
N THR A 75 -2.91 -0.58 -21.20
CA THR A 75 -3.15 -1.58 -20.14
C THR A 75 -4.52 -1.39 -19.53
N LYS A 76 -4.94 -0.16 -19.22
CA LYS A 76 -6.26 0.16 -18.64
C LYS A 76 -7.40 -0.23 -19.59
N GLN A 77 -7.21 -0.05 -20.90
CA GLN A 77 -8.19 -0.43 -21.92
C GLN A 77 -8.31 -1.94 -22.08
N ARG A 78 -7.22 -2.69 -21.87
CA ARG A 78 -7.22 -4.16 -21.84
C ARG A 78 -7.76 -4.73 -20.51
N TYR A 79 -7.51 -4.06 -19.39
CA TYR A 79 -7.95 -4.48 -18.05
C TYR A 79 -9.46 -4.28 -17.84
N ARG A 80 -10.03 -3.19 -18.39
CA ARG A 80 -11.47 -2.87 -18.28
C ARG A 80 -12.42 -4.01 -18.67
N PRO A 81 -12.30 -4.66 -19.84
CA PRO A 81 -13.21 -5.74 -20.22
C PRO A 81 -13.06 -6.98 -19.34
N TRP A 82 -11.83 -7.29 -18.90
CA TRP A 82 -11.55 -8.40 -17.98
C TRP A 82 -12.15 -8.15 -16.58
N LEU A 83 -12.00 -6.93 -16.07
CA LEU A 83 -12.60 -6.52 -14.81
C LEU A 83 -14.13 -6.57 -14.86
N GLN A 84 -14.73 -6.10 -15.96
CA GLN A 84 -16.19 -6.16 -16.12
C GLN A 84 -16.71 -7.59 -16.27
N ALA A 85 -15.96 -8.49 -16.92
CA ALA A 85 -16.30 -9.90 -16.99
C ALA A 85 -16.22 -10.57 -15.60
N ALA A 86 -15.20 -10.24 -14.79
CA ALA A 86 -15.02 -10.76 -13.44
C ALA A 86 -16.10 -10.27 -12.46
N VAL A 87 -16.48 -8.99 -12.54
CA VAL A 87 -17.53 -8.43 -11.68
C VAL A 87 -18.93 -8.91 -12.10
N ARG A 88 -19.18 -9.14 -13.39
CA ARG A 88 -20.49 -9.62 -13.89
C ARG A 88 -20.74 -11.11 -13.62
N ARG A 89 -19.69 -11.93 -13.51
CA ARG A 89 -19.80 -13.35 -13.18
C ARG A 89 -18.81 -13.70 -12.06
N PRO A 90 -19.17 -13.45 -10.77
CA PRO A 90 -18.30 -13.75 -9.64
C PRO A 90 -18.17 -15.26 -9.39
N LEU A 91 -19.16 -16.05 -9.77
CA LEU A 91 -19.22 -17.52 -9.58
C LEU A 91 -18.03 -18.30 -10.21
N PRO A 92 -17.61 -18.08 -11.48
CA PRO A 92 -16.44 -18.74 -12.03
C PRO A 92 -15.11 -18.31 -11.38
N PHE A 93 -15.02 -17.08 -10.86
CA PHE A 93 -13.82 -16.62 -10.14
C PHE A 93 -13.76 -17.19 -8.71
N LEU A 94 -14.90 -17.30 -8.04
CA LEU A 94 -15.03 -18.01 -6.76
C LEU A 94 -14.76 -19.51 -6.92
N GLY A 95 -15.24 -20.12 -8.01
CA GLY A 95 -14.99 -21.52 -8.34
C GLY A 95 -13.52 -21.79 -8.66
N ALA A 96 -12.86 -20.92 -9.43
CA ALA A 96 -11.43 -21.02 -9.69
C ALA A 96 -10.60 -20.84 -8.40
N GLY A 97 -10.98 -19.92 -7.52
CA GLY A 97 -10.35 -19.74 -6.22
C GLY A 97 -10.50 -20.96 -5.30
N ALA A 98 -11.70 -21.54 -5.24
CA ALA A 98 -11.96 -22.75 -4.48
C ALA A 98 -11.20 -23.97 -5.04
N LEU A 99 -11.05 -24.07 -6.37
CA LEU A 99 -10.30 -25.15 -7.01
C LEU A 99 -8.77 -25.02 -6.81
N THR A 100 -8.25 -23.81 -6.61
CA THR A 100 -6.83 -23.59 -6.26
C THR A 100 -6.53 -23.79 -4.78
N LEU A 101 -7.55 -23.74 -3.92
CA LEU A 101 -7.46 -23.94 -2.48
C LEU A 101 -7.75 -25.39 -2.05
N ALA A 102 -8.38 -26.19 -2.92
CA ALA A 102 -8.63 -27.62 -2.75
C ALA A 102 -7.48 -28.44 -3.33
#